data_AF-N1QYB9-F1
#
_entry.id   AF-N1QYB9-F1
#
_cell.length_a   1.000
_cell.length_b   1.000
_cell.length_c   1.000
_cell.angle_alpha   90.00
_cell.angle_beta   90.00
_cell.angle_gamma   90.00
#
_symmetry.space_group_name_H-M   'P 1'
#
loop_
_entity.id
_entity.type
_entity.pdbx_description
1 polymer ?
#
loop_
_entity_poly.entity_id
_entity_poly.type
_entity_poly.pdbx_seq_one_letter_code
_entity_poly.pdbx_strand_id
1 'polypeptide(L)'
;MWGNTIGSFCQTDAVVCHGVAYWLFHDDKERCFRIVKLMIGQDDYLRFTWLPDEMLPDRDHRPCLRLNSDDTLSVLQMQETGSRLQIWRQEGQESFYDSSQWLHPQTIELIQPYWKKTTQGKDTLSILGEKCGKLLVMDGRGRVYTADLETGAMKEVADGPHARPNSPLDAVLLEMDWPAFFVSRLGIDSGEEAARRRRRKGKGGRKTRSHA
;
A
#
# COMPACT_ATOMS: atom_id res chain seq x y z
N MET A 1 -19.00 1.02 -32.64
CA MET A 1 -17.71 1.44 -32.04
C MET A 1 -18.02 2.49 -30.99
N TRP A 2 -18.11 2.10 -29.72
CA TRP A 2 -18.28 3.01 -28.58
C TRP A 2 -16.97 2.98 -27.79
N GLY A 3 -16.04 3.88 -28.11
CA GLY A 3 -14.79 4.06 -27.38
C GLY A 3 -14.94 5.19 -26.35
N ASN A 4 -15.80 4.99 -25.35
CA ASN A 4 -15.98 5.92 -24.24
C ASN A 4 -15.17 5.42 -23.04
N THR A 5 -13.85 5.59 -23.04
CA THR A 5 -13.09 5.47 -21.79
C THR A 5 -13.38 6.72 -20.96
N ILE A 6 -14.22 6.57 -19.93
CA ILE A 6 -14.71 7.66 -19.06
C ILE A 6 -13.71 7.96 -17.91
N GLY A 7 -12.53 7.36 -17.93
CA GLY A 7 -11.57 7.38 -16.83
C GLY A 7 -11.27 5.98 -16.30
N SER A 8 -10.44 5.88 -15.26
CA SER A 8 -10.09 4.58 -14.64
C SER A 8 -9.83 4.69 -13.15
N PHE A 9 -10.10 3.62 -12.41
CA PHE A 9 -9.71 3.52 -11.01
C PHE A 9 -8.19 3.42 -10.87
N CYS A 10 -7.64 4.11 -9.88
CA CYS A 10 -6.20 4.12 -9.59
C CYS A 10 -5.78 2.89 -8.79
N GLN A 11 -6.69 2.31 -8.02
CA GLN A 11 -6.55 1.06 -7.27
C GLN A 11 -7.78 0.19 -7.52
N THR A 12 -7.62 -1.13 -7.51
CA THR A 12 -8.72 -2.09 -7.68
C THR A 12 -9.62 -2.14 -6.44
N ASP A 13 -9.00 -2.15 -5.27
CA ASP A 13 -9.68 -2.29 -3.99
C ASP A 13 -10.22 -0.95 -3.49
N ALA A 14 -11.41 -1.00 -2.87
CA ALA A 14 -11.94 0.11 -2.12
C ALA A 14 -11.24 0.22 -0.76
N VAL A 15 -10.97 1.44 -0.31
CA VAL A 15 -10.69 1.69 1.10
C VAL A 15 -12.03 1.77 1.83
N VAL A 16 -12.23 0.98 2.89
CA VAL A 16 -13.50 0.92 3.62
C VAL A 16 -13.34 1.39 5.05
N CYS A 17 -14.19 2.32 5.48
CA CYS A 17 -14.22 2.86 6.84
C CYS A 17 -15.65 3.17 7.27
N HIS A 18 -16.07 2.73 8.46
CA HIS A 18 -17.39 3.02 9.04
C HIS A 18 -18.60 2.81 8.11
N GLY A 19 -18.59 1.72 7.31
CA GLY A 19 -19.68 1.41 6.36
C GLY A 19 -19.65 2.23 5.06
N VAL A 20 -18.55 2.94 4.83
CA VAL A 20 -18.32 3.74 3.63
C VAL A 20 -17.17 3.14 2.83
N ALA A 21 -17.38 2.99 1.53
CA ALA A 21 -16.35 2.60 0.58
C ALA A 21 -15.86 3.82 -0.21
N TYR A 22 -14.54 3.91 -0.36
CA TYR A 22 -13.86 4.99 -1.06
C TYR A 22 -12.97 4.42 -2.16
N TRP A 23 -13.08 4.99 -3.35
CA TRP A 23 -12.17 4.72 -4.46
C TRP A 23 -11.51 6.00 -4.94
N LEU A 24 -10.30 5.86 -5.46
CA LEU A 24 -9.63 6.91 -6.19
C LEU A 24 -9.81 6.67 -7.70
N PHE A 25 -10.32 7.68 -8.40
CA PHE A 25 -10.68 7.61 -9.80
C PHE A 25 -9.98 8.73 -10.59
N HIS A 26 -9.35 8.38 -11.71
CA HIS A 26 -8.81 9.32 -12.67
C HIS A 26 -9.85 9.62 -13.75
N ASP A 27 -10.25 10.90 -13.87
CA ASP A 27 -11.11 11.37 -14.95
C ASP A 27 -10.24 11.85 -16.12
N ASP A 28 -10.24 11.09 -17.21
CA ASP A 28 -9.43 11.39 -18.40
C ASP A 28 -9.85 12.69 -19.11
N LYS A 29 -11.13 13.09 -19.00
CA LYS A 29 -11.66 14.29 -19.66
C LYS A 29 -11.24 15.55 -18.92
N GLU A 30 -11.47 15.56 -17.61
CA GLU A 30 -11.13 16.70 -16.75
C GLU A 30 -9.66 16.69 -16.32
N ARG A 31 -8.93 15.61 -16.66
CA ARG A 31 -7.49 15.42 -16.35
C ARG A 31 -7.22 15.59 -14.86
N CYS A 32 -8.09 15.02 -14.04
CA CYS A 32 -8.09 15.19 -12.60
C CYS A 32 -8.31 13.86 -11.88
N PHE A 33 -8.07 13.88 -10.57
CA PHE A 33 -8.36 12.76 -9.69
C PHE A 33 -9.52 13.11 -8.77
N ARG A 34 -10.42 12.14 -8.57
CA ARG A 34 -11.59 12.25 -7.72
C ARG A 34 -11.64 11.10 -6.76
N ILE A 35 -12.09 11.37 -5.54
CA ILE A 35 -12.51 10.34 -4.61
C ILE A 35 -14.00 10.07 -4.84
N VAL A 36 -14.31 8.82 -5.10
CA VAL A 36 -15.67 8.30 -5.18
C VAL A 36 -16.01 7.70 -3.83
N LYS A 37 -17.00 8.26 -3.16
CA LYS A 37 -17.53 7.79 -1.88
C LYS A 37 -18.87 7.10 -2.12
N LEU A 38 -19.00 5.87 -1.64
CA LEU A 38 -20.26 5.13 -1.61
C LEU A 38 -20.60 4.79 -0.16
N MET A 39 -21.75 5.26 0.31
CA MET A 39 -22.34 4.78 1.56
C MET A 39 -23.53 3.90 1.23
N ILE A 40 -23.57 2.71 1.81
CA ILE A 40 -24.71 1.81 1.72
C ILE A 40 -25.39 1.77 3.09
N GLY A 41 -26.67 2.10 3.16
CA GLY A 41 -27.36 2.28 4.43
C GLY A 41 -28.85 2.56 4.28
N GLN A 42 -29.37 3.47 5.10
CA GLN A 42 -30.79 3.84 5.06
C GLN A 42 -31.13 4.66 3.81
N ASP A 43 -30.19 5.50 3.36
CA ASP A 43 -30.20 6.19 2.08
C ASP A 43 -28.86 5.96 1.39
N ASP A 44 -28.84 5.07 0.39
CA ASP A 44 -27.66 4.83 -0.42
C ASP A 44 -27.31 6.10 -1.21
N TYR A 45 -26.07 6.57 -1.08
CA TYR A 45 -25.63 7.71 -1.88
C TYR A 45 -24.19 7.58 -2.35
N LEU A 46 -23.97 8.15 -3.54
CA LEU A 46 -22.69 8.24 -4.22
C LEU A 46 -22.27 9.72 -4.27
N ARG A 47 -21.10 10.05 -3.74
CA ARG A 47 -20.52 11.41 -3.78
C ARG A 47 -19.17 11.39 -4.47
N PHE A 48 -18.90 12.44 -5.23
CA PHE A 48 -17.59 12.71 -5.83
C PHE A 48 -16.96 13.91 -5.14
N THR A 49 -15.71 13.75 -4.71
CA THR A 49 -14.91 14.84 -4.14
C THR A 49 -13.68 15.02 -5.01
N TRP A 50 -13.45 16.26 -5.45
CA TRP A 50 -12.27 16.61 -6.25
C TRP A 50 -11.04 16.66 -5.35
N LEU A 51 -9.92 16.15 -5.84
CA LEU A 51 -8.64 16.43 -5.22
C LEU A 51 -8.16 17.83 -5.64
N PRO A 52 -7.49 18.57 -4.73
CA PRO A 52 -6.87 19.85 -5.05
C PRO A 52 -6.01 19.79 -6.30
N ASP A 53 -5.96 20.87 -7.08
CA ASP A 53 -5.13 20.96 -8.29
C ASP A 53 -3.63 20.76 -7.99
N GLU A 54 -3.19 21.13 -6.79
CA GLU A 54 -1.82 20.91 -6.27
C GLU A 54 -1.47 19.42 -6.13
N MET A 55 -2.49 18.57 -6.02
CA MET A 55 -2.37 17.12 -5.94
C MET A 55 -2.45 16.45 -7.33
N LEU A 56 -2.55 17.20 -8.43
CA LEU A 56 -2.57 16.62 -9.77
C LEU A 56 -1.18 16.07 -10.12
N PRO A 57 -1.01 14.74 -10.21
CA PRO A 57 0.25 14.16 -10.65
C PRO A 57 0.52 14.49 -12.11
N ASP A 58 1.79 14.40 -12.48
CA ASP A 58 2.13 14.17 -13.88
C ASP A 58 1.55 12.83 -14.33
N ARG A 59 1.18 12.74 -15.62
CA ARG A 59 0.31 11.70 -16.20
C ARG A 59 0.74 10.26 -15.94
N ASP A 60 2.01 10.06 -15.58
CA ASP A 60 2.63 8.76 -15.42
C ASP A 60 2.59 8.22 -13.97
N HIS A 61 2.12 9.00 -12.98
CA HIS A 61 2.07 8.58 -11.58
C HIS A 61 0.66 8.52 -11.03
N ARG A 62 0.15 7.29 -10.88
CA ARG A 62 -1.14 7.05 -10.25
C ARG A 62 -1.00 7.24 -8.73
N PRO A 63 -1.79 8.12 -8.10
CA PRO A 63 -1.85 8.20 -6.65
C PRO A 63 -2.57 6.97 -6.11
N CYS A 64 -2.48 6.77 -4.81
CA CYS A 64 -3.14 5.66 -4.15
C CYS A 64 -3.79 6.14 -2.84
N LEU A 65 -4.99 5.64 -2.54
CA LEU A 65 -5.75 5.95 -1.34
C LEU A 65 -5.36 4.98 -0.22
N ARG A 66 -5.33 5.49 1.01
CA ARG A 66 -5.03 4.75 2.23
C ARG A 66 -5.96 5.19 3.36
N LEU A 67 -6.28 4.25 4.25
CA LEU A 67 -6.84 4.55 5.57
C LEU A 67 -5.73 4.60 6.63
N ASN A 68 -5.75 5.62 7.47
CA ASN A 68 -4.89 5.74 8.63
C ASN A 68 -5.47 5.00 9.84
N SER A 69 -4.66 4.82 10.88
CA SER A 69 -5.08 4.18 12.13
C SER A 69 -6.11 4.99 12.93
N ASP A 70 -6.28 6.27 12.60
CA ASP A 70 -7.27 7.18 13.19
C ASP A 70 -8.51 7.33 12.30
N ASP A 71 -8.73 6.38 11.38
CA ASP A 71 -9.85 6.34 10.43
C ASP A 71 -9.90 7.52 9.44
N THR A 72 -8.83 8.31 9.35
CA THR A 72 -8.72 9.38 8.35
C THR A 72 -8.21 8.86 7.01
N LEU A 73 -8.70 9.46 5.93
CA LEU A 73 -8.22 9.15 4.58
C LEU A 73 -6.92 9.90 4.28
N SER A 74 -6.05 9.24 3.52
CA SER A 74 -4.86 9.86 2.96
C SER A 74 -4.64 9.45 1.52
N VAL A 75 -4.12 10.38 0.74
CA VAL A 75 -3.69 10.14 -0.64
C VAL A 75 -2.18 10.15 -0.69
N LEU A 76 -1.62 9.07 -1.20
CA LEU A 76 -0.20 8.85 -1.40
C LEU A 76 0.14 9.14 -2.86
N GLN A 77 1.14 9.96 -3.09
CA GLN A 77 1.51 10.44 -4.43
C GLN A 77 3.02 10.49 -4.59
N MET A 78 3.52 10.04 -5.73
CA MET A 78 4.94 10.21 -6.07
C MET A 78 5.19 11.59 -6.65
N GLN A 79 6.25 12.25 -6.21
CA GLN A 79 6.71 13.50 -6.82
C GLN A 79 7.40 13.23 -8.16
N GLU A 80 7.11 14.06 -9.16
CA GLU A 80 7.58 13.97 -10.56
C GLU A 80 9.07 13.65 -10.74
N THR A 81 9.93 14.18 -9.86
CA THR A 81 11.39 14.13 -10.05
C THR A 81 12.15 13.10 -9.19
N GLY A 82 11.46 12.10 -8.60
CA GLY A 82 12.19 10.97 -8.03
C GLY A 82 11.49 10.14 -6.96
N SER A 83 12.28 9.81 -5.93
CA SER A 83 11.97 8.86 -4.87
C SER A 83 11.25 9.50 -3.68
N ARG A 84 10.48 10.58 -3.88
CA ARG A 84 9.80 11.29 -2.79
C ARG A 84 8.31 11.02 -2.85
N LEU A 85 7.79 10.51 -1.74
CA LEU A 85 6.38 10.23 -1.54
C LEU A 85 5.74 11.37 -0.74
N GLN A 86 4.70 11.97 -1.30
CA GLN A 86 3.83 12.92 -0.61
C GLN A 86 2.62 12.19 -0.03
N ILE A 87 2.29 12.49 1.23
CA ILE A 87 1.14 11.98 1.94
C ILE A 87 0.24 13.16 2.28
N TRP A 88 -0.87 13.26 1.55
CA TRP A 88 -1.90 14.26 1.76
C TRP A 88 -2.96 13.68 2.69
N ARG A 89 -3.33 14.41 3.74
CA ARG A 89 -4.34 13.96 4.70
C ARG A 89 -5.61 14.79 4.57
N GLN A 90 -6.75 14.13 4.68
CA GLN A 90 -8.02 14.83 4.78
C GLN A 90 -8.19 15.40 6.20
N GLU A 91 -8.50 16.68 6.33
CA GLU A 91 -8.81 17.33 7.60
C GLU A 91 -10.32 17.56 7.76
N GLY A 92 -10.80 17.36 8.98
CA GLY A 92 -12.18 17.56 9.39
C GLY A 92 -13.05 16.30 9.24
N GLN A 93 -14.02 16.16 10.14
CA GLN A 93 -15.17 15.30 9.89
C GLN A 93 -15.98 15.93 8.76
N GLU A 94 -16.29 15.15 7.72
CA GLU A 94 -17.16 15.57 6.63
C GLU A 94 -18.47 16.13 7.19
N SER A 95 -18.62 17.45 7.20
CA SER A 95 -19.96 18.01 7.15
C SER A 95 -20.49 17.76 5.73
N PHE A 96 -21.79 17.50 5.62
CA PHE A 96 -22.45 17.22 4.33
C PHE A 96 -22.26 18.33 3.27
N TYR A 97 -21.82 19.52 3.69
CA TYR A 97 -21.75 20.71 2.87
C TYR A 97 -20.33 21.24 2.62
N ASP A 98 -19.33 20.78 3.37
CA ASP A 98 -17.97 21.31 3.20
C ASP A 98 -17.18 20.54 2.15
N SER A 99 -16.41 21.28 1.37
CA SER A 99 -15.32 20.74 0.58
C SER A 99 -14.27 20.24 1.56
N SER A 100 -14.02 18.93 1.56
CA SER A 100 -12.96 18.34 2.36
C SER A 100 -11.65 19.11 2.18
N GLN A 101 -11.15 19.72 3.25
CA GLN A 101 -9.87 20.41 3.20
C GLN A 101 -8.77 19.35 3.26
N TRP A 102 -7.90 19.35 2.25
CA TRP A 102 -6.72 18.50 2.23
C TRP A 102 -5.55 19.31 2.78
N LEU A 103 -4.89 18.76 3.79
CA LEU A 103 -3.75 19.40 4.42
C LEU A 103 -2.48 19.24 3.60
N HIS A 104 -1.56 20.19 3.80
CA HIS A 104 -0.23 20.17 3.21
C HIS A 104 0.43 18.80 3.38
N PRO A 105 1.11 18.29 2.33
CA PRO A 105 1.63 16.94 2.33
C PRO A 105 2.77 16.77 3.33
N GLN A 106 2.75 15.66 4.06
CA GLN A 106 3.96 15.10 4.66
C GLN A 106 4.79 14.46 3.54
N THR A 107 6.08 14.75 3.46
CA THR A 107 6.96 14.16 2.44
C THR A 107 7.92 13.16 3.07
N ILE A 108 8.02 11.96 2.48
CA ILE A 108 8.96 10.90 2.87
C ILE A 108 9.89 10.64 1.69
N GLU A 109 11.18 10.50 1.97
CA GLU A 109 12.16 10.07 0.98
C GLU A 109 12.27 8.55 0.98
N LEU A 110 12.01 7.94 -0.18
CA LEU A 110 12.18 6.51 -0.41
C LEU A 110 13.66 6.22 -0.65
N ILE A 111 14.22 5.43 0.25
CA ILE A 111 15.64 5.11 0.28
C ILE A 111 15.85 3.82 -0.50
N GLN A 112 16.40 3.95 -1.70
CA GLN A 112 16.70 2.81 -2.56
C GLN A 112 17.78 1.89 -1.94
N PRO A 113 17.75 0.58 -2.27
CA PRO A 113 18.78 -0.36 -1.83
C PRO A 113 20.19 0.08 -2.24
N TYR A 114 21.16 -0.14 -1.35
CA TYR A 114 22.54 0.35 -1.50
C TYR A 114 23.20 -0.01 -2.83
N TRP A 115 22.94 -1.20 -3.37
CA TRP A 115 23.52 -1.70 -4.62
C TRP A 115 23.03 -0.94 -5.88
N LYS A 116 21.94 -0.17 -5.78
CA LYS A 116 21.40 0.65 -6.88
C LYS A 116 22.02 2.03 -6.99
N LYS A 117 22.65 2.55 -5.93
CA LYS A 117 23.23 3.91 -5.92
C LYS A 117 24.24 4.16 -7.05
N THR A 118 24.78 3.10 -7.63
CA THR A 118 25.79 3.12 -8.70
C THR A 118 25.20 3.25 -10.12
N THR A 119 23.88 3.09 -10.29
CA THR A 119 23.24 3.19 -11.62
C THR A 119 22.67 4.59 -11.79
N GLN A 120 23.38 5.41 -12.57
CA GLN A 120 23.20 6.85 -12.71
C GLN A 120 21.97 7.25 -13.55
N GLY A 121 20.80 6.72 -13.23
CA GLY A 121 19.51 7.15 -13.78
C GLY A 121 18.57 7.42 -12.62
N LYS A 122 17.92 8.58 -12.59
CA LYS A 122 16.73 8.78 -11.75
C LYS A 122 15.64 7.86 -12.31
N ASP A 123 15.65 6.59 -11.91
CA ASP A 123 14.58 5.67 -12.25
C ASP A 123 13.30 6.20 -11.60
N THR A 124 12.35 6.63 -12.43
CA THR A 124 11.05 7.11 -11.95
C THR A 124 10.32 5.98 -11.24
N LEU A 125 9.77 6.26 -10.06
CA LEU A 125 9.01 5.29 -9.27
C LEU A 125 7.52 5.51 -9.48
N SER A 126 6.77 4.43 -9.67
CA SER A 126 5.31 4.43 -9.74
C SER A 126 4.71 3.66 -8.58
N ILE A 127 3.64 4.18 -7.99
CA ILE A 127 2.92 3.49 -6.92
C ILE A 127 2.03 2.41 -7.55
N LEU A 128 2.13 1.19 -7.03
CA LEU A 128 1.21 0.10 -7.37
C LEU A 128 0.07 0.00 -6.35
N GLY A 129 0.34 0.38 -5.11
CA GLY A 129 -0.66 0.48 -4.05
C GLY A 129 -0.05 0.41 -2.66
N GLU A 130 -0.89 0.50 -1.64
CA GLU A 130 -0.51 0.45 -0.24
C GLU A 130 -1.39 -0.55 0.49
N LYS A 131 -0.78 -1.36 1.36
CA LYS A 131 -1.51 -2.26 2.25
C LYS A 131 -0.74 -2.48 3.53
N CYS A 132 -1.43 -2.40 4.67
CA CYS A 132 -0.87 -2.68 6.00
C CYS A 132 0.40 -1.87 6.34
N GLY A 133 0.47 -0.60 5.92
CA GLY A 133 1.60 0.29 6.17
C GLY A 133 2.80 0.05 5.26
N LYS A 134 2.67 -0.83 4.27
CA LYS A 134 3.70 -1.09 3.25
C LYS A 134 3.23 -0.59 1.90
N LEU A 135 4.06 0.22 1.28
CA LEU A 135 3.85 0.72 -0.07
C LEU A 135 4.51 -0.22 -1.06
N LEU A 136 3.78 -0.61 -2.11
CA LEU A 136 4.35 -1.29 -3.26
C LEU A 136 4.64 -0.26 -4.34
N VAL A 137 5.91 -0.21 -4.77
CA VAL A 137 6.37 0.69 -5.82
C VAL A 137 7.13 -0.07 -6.88
N MET A 138 7.10 0.44 -8.10
CA MET A 138 7.78 -0.12 -9.24
C MET A 138 8.66 0.92 -9.91
N ASP A 139 9.83 0.52 -10.35
CA ASP A 139 10.72 1.39 -11.11
C ASP A 139 10.45 1.34 -12.63
N GLY A 140 11.07 2.24 -13.38
CA GLY A 140 10.97 2.27 -14.85
C GLY A 140 11.48 0.99 -15.56
N ARG A 141 12.09 0.04 -14.85
CA ARG A 141 12.52 -1.26 -15.39
C ARG A 141 11.55 -2.40 -15.04
N GLY A 142 10.43 -2.09 -14.39
CA GLY A 142 9.43 -3.06 -13.96
C GLY A 142 9.81 -3.85 -12.71
N ARG A 143 10.85 -3.44 -11.97
CA ARG A 143 11.22 -4.08 -10.70
C ARG A 143 10.34 -3.56 -9.58
N VAL A 144 9.85 -4.48 -8.75
CA VAL A 144 8.93 -4.17 -7.66
C VAL A 144 9.67 -4.11 -6.32
N TYR A 145 9.32 -3.12 -5.52
CA TYR A 145 9.87 -2.86 -4.20
C TYR A 145 8.74 -2.71 -3.19
N THR A 146 8.98 -3.21 -1.98
CA THR A 146 8.22 -2.79 -0.80
C THR A 146 8.95 -1.63 -0.14
N ALA A 147 8.25 -0.54 0.13
CA ALA A 147 8.74 0.57 0.93
C ALA A 147 7.99 0.65 2.26
N ASP A 148 8.75 0.90 3.32
CA ASP A 148 8.22 1.19 4.64
C ASP A 148 7.83 2.67 4.73
N LEU A 149 6.58 2.97 5.10
CA LEU A 149 6.07 4.34 5.11
C LEU A 149 6.57 5.18 6.30
N GLU A 150 7.14 4.57 7.33
CA GLU A 150 7.70 5.31 8.47
C GLU A 150 9.15 5.72 8.20
N THR A 151 9.92 4.80 7.64
CA THR A 151 11.37 4.96 7.45
C THR A 151 11.78 5.31 6.02
N GLY A 152 10.88 5.12 5.05
CA GLY A 152 11.17 5.23 3.63
C GLY A 152 12.05 4.10 3.07
N ALA A 153 12.47 3.15 3.89
CA ALA A 153 13.39 2.10 3.47
C ALA A 153 12.75 1.17 2.42
N MET A 154 13.40 1.03 1.28
CA MET A 154 12.95 0.14 0.20
C MET A 154 13.68 -1.20 0.24
N LYS A 155 12.93 -2.27 -0.06
CA LYS A 155 13.45 -3.61 -0.27
C LYS A 155 12.89 -4.16 -1.57
N GLU A 156 13.77 -4.70 -2.42
CA GLU A 156 13.35 -5.38 -3.63
C GLU A 156 12.59 -6.66 -3.29
N VAL A 157 11.49 -6.89 -3.99
CA VAL A 157 10.77 -8.16 -3.93
C VAL A 157 11.57 -9.17 -4.77
N ALA A 158 12.31 -10.06 -4.11
CA ALA A 158 13.12 -11.08 -4.76
C ALA A 158 12.25 -11.98 -5.66
N ASP A 159 12.77 -12.32 -6.84
CA ASP A 159 12.05 -13.03 -7.91
C ASP A 159 10.71 -12.38 -8.31
N GLY A 160 10.58 -11.07 -8.04
CA GLY A 160 9.44 -10.28 -8.43
C GLY A 160 9.24 -10.34 -9.95
N PRO A 161 8.00 -10.53 -10.43
CA PRO A 161 7.73 -10.48 -11.85
C PRO A 161 8.10 -9.08 -12.38
N HIS A 162 8.64 -9.03 -13.61
CA HIS A 162 8.83 -7.76 -14.30
C HIS A 162 7.44 -7.21 -14.65
N ALA A 163 6.89 -6.44 -13.73
CA ALA A 163 5.54 -5.92 -13.84
C ALA A 163 5.51 -4.75 -14.83
N ARG A 164 4.39 -4.59 -15.51
CA ARG A 164 4.06 -3.35 -16.22
C ARG A 164 3.08 -2.56 -15.36
N PRO A 165 3.04 -1.22 -15.46
CA PRO A 165 1.98 -0.44 -14.82
C PRO A 165 0.61 -0.96 -15.28
N ASN A 166 -0.33 -1.17 -14.35
CA ASN A 166 -1.66 -1.74 -14.60
C ASN A 166 -1.63 -3.22 -15.03
N SER A 167 -0.62 -3.98 -14.60
CA SER A 167 -0.61 -5.42 -14.81
C SER A 167 -1.46 -6.12 -13.74
N PRO A 168 -1.98 -7.34 -14.01
CA PRO A 168 -2.69 -8.14 -13.01
C PRO A 168 -1.89 -8.41 -11.73
N LEU A 169 -0.58 -8.15 -11.73
CA LEU A 169 0.30 -8.30 -10.57
C LEU A 169 0.06 -7.23 -9.50
N ASP A 170 -0.40 -6.05 -9.91
CA ASP A 170 -0.85 -4.99 -9.00
C ASP A 170 -2.01 -5.53 -8.16
N ALA A 171 -2.92 -6.28 -8.80
CA ALA A 171 -4.00 -6.99 -8.13
C ALA A 171 -3.49 -8.18 -7.30
N VAL A 172 -2.65 -9.09 -7.83
CA VAL A 172 -2.24 -10.30 -7.08
C VAL A 172 -1.46 -9.99 -5.80
N LEU A 173 -0.55 -8.99 -5.82
CA LEU A 173 0.19 -8.62 -4.62
C LEU A 173 -0.71 -7.87 -3.62
N LEU A 174 -1.61 -7.00 -4.07
CA LEU A 174 -2.53 -6.31 -3.16
C LEU A 174 -3.63 -7.24 -2.63
N GLU A 175 -4.21 -8.12 -3.45
CA GLU A 175 -5.31 -9.05 -3.12
C GLU A 175 -4.87 -10.22 -2.23
N MET A 176 -3.57 -10.41 -2.01
CA MET A 176 -3.10 -11.40 -1.05
C MET A 176 -3.80 -11.18 0.30
N ASP A 177 -4.22 -12.27 0.95
CA ASP A 177 -4.77 -12.22 2.31
C ASP A 177 -3.61 -11.93 3.27
N TRP A 178 -3.25 -10.65 3.36
CA TRP A 178 -2.16 -10.15 4.20
C TRP A 178 -2.36 -10.55 5.66
N PRO A 179 -3.57 -10.44 6.26
CA PRO A 179 -3.82 -11.01 7.59
C PRO A 179 -3.44 -12.50 7.70
N ALA A 180 -3.91 -13.37 6.81
CA ALA A 180 -3.57 -14.79 6.84
C ALA A 180 -2.07 -15.05 6.58
N PHE A 181 -1.45 -14.27 5.70
CA PHE A 181 -0.02 -14.34 5.42
C PHE A 181 0.82 -13.95 6.64
N PHE A 182 0.47 -12.88 7.33
CA PHE A 182 1.16 -12.48 8.57
C PHE A 182 0.96 -13.51 9.67
N VAL A 183 -0.25 -14.01 9.87
CA VAL A 183 -0.55 -15.06 10.87
C VAL A 183 0.23 -16.35 10.59
N SER A 184 0.28 -16.78 9.32
CA SER A 184 1.01 -18.02 8.94
C SER A 184 2.53 -17.92 9.13
N ARG A 185 3.12 -16.73 8.95
CA ARG A 185 4.55 -16.47 9.25
C ARG A 185 4.83 -16.45 10.76
N LEU A 186 3.95 -15.85 11.54
CA LEU A 186 4.09 -15.72 13.00
C LEU A 186 3.84 -17.04 13.73
N GLY A 187 3.16 -18.00 13.10
CA GLY A 187 2.86 -19.32 13.68
C GLY A 187 4.03 -20.31 13.73
N ILE A 188 5.17 -20.02 13.09
CA ILE A 188 6.26 -21.00 12.94
C ILE A 188 7.26 -20.98 14.11
N ASP A 189 7.48 -19.83 14.76
CA ASP A 189 8.51 -19.71 15.81
C ASP A 189 8.12 -20.35 17.16
N SER A 190 6.82 -20.45 17.47
CA SER A 190 6.38 -21.00 18.77
C SER A 190 6.37 -22.54 18.83
N GLY A 191 6.26 -23.21 17.68
CA GLY A 191 6.15 -24.67 17.59
C GLY A 191 7.50 -25.41 17.60
N GLU A 192 8.48 -24.94 16.83
CA GLU A 192 9.78 -25.62 16.72
C GLU A 192 10.65 -25.43 17.97
N GLU A 193 10.59 -24.28 18.62
CA GLU A 193 11.40 -24.02 19.82
C GLU A 193 10.85 -24.77 21.06
N ALA A 194 9.53 -24.93 21.14
CA ALA A 194 8.88 -25.80 22.13
C ALA A 194 9.21 -27.29 21.89
N ALA A 195 9.25 -27.74 20.63
CA ALA A 195 9.64 -29.10 20.27
C ALA A 195 11.14 -29.38 20.53
N ARG A 196 12.03 -28.42 20.27
CA ARG A 196 13.47 -28.51 20.60
C ARG A 196 13.72 -28.55 22.12
N ARG A 197 12.98 -27.76 22.92
CA ARG A 197 13.05 -27.81 24.40
C ARG A 197 12.56 -29.15 24.95
N ARG A 198 11.51 -29.74 24.39
CA ARG A 198 11.02 -31.08 24.79
C ARG A 198 11.98 -32.21 24.41
N ARG A 199 12.62 -32.16 23.24
CA ARG A 199 13.65 -33.13 22.83
C ARG A 199 14.93 -33.07 23.67
N ARG A 200 15.32 -31.88 24.16
CA ARG A 200 16.46 -31.74 25.09
C ARG A 200 16.16 -32.28 26.50
N LYS A 201 14.94 -32.08 27.03
CA LYS A 201 14.55 -32.64 28.33
C LYS A 201 14.38 -34.17 28.34
N GLY A 202 14.03 -34.78 27.21
CA GLY A 202 13.81 -36.23 27.12
C GLY A 202 15.07 -37.11 27.04
N LYS A 203 16.26 -36.54 26.77
CA LYS A 203 17.51 -37.31 26.60
C LYS A 203 18.39 -37.40 27.85
N GLY A 204 18.02 -36.75 28.97
CA GLY A 204 18.88 -36.60 30.15
C GLY A 204 18.70 -37.62 31.29
N GLY A 205 17.85 -38.64 31.17
CA GLY A 205 17.47 -39.44 32.33
C GLY A 205 17.28 -40.93 32.06
N ARG A 206 18.36 -41.69 31.86
CA ARG A 206 18.36 -43.13 32.18
C ARG A 206 19.77 -43.72 32.29
N LYS A 207 20.19 -43.95 33.54
CA LYS A 207 21.08 -45.03 34.05
C LYS A 207 21.66 -44.55 35.39
N THR A 208 21.78 -45.31 36.47
CA THR A 208 21.26 -46.61 36.95
C THR A 208 21.70 -46.64 38.41
N ARG A 209 20.88 -47.11 39.36
CA ARG A 209 21.28 -47.34 40.75
C ARG A 209 21.30 -48.86 41.01
N SER A 210 22.50 -49.39 41.27
CA SER A 210 22.84 -50.66 41.96
C SER A 210 24.31 -50.48 42.36
N HIS A 211 24.80 -50.71 43.56
CA HIS A 211 24.52 -51.71 44.60
C HIS A 211 24.99 -51.13 45.95
N ALA A 212 24.30 -51.51 47.04
CA ALA A 212 24.87 -52.19 48.20
C ALA A 212 23.70 -52.74 49.01
#